data_AF-A0A093CQ95-F1
#
_entry.id   AF-A0A093CQ95-F1
#
_cell.length_a   1.000
_cell.length_b   1.000
_cell.length_c   1.000
_cell.angle_alpha   90.00
_cell.angle_beta   90.00
_cell.angle_gamma   90.00
#
_symmetry.space_group_name_H-M   'P 1'
#
loop_
_entity.id
_entity.type
_entity.pdbx_description
1 polymer ?
#
loop_
_entity_poly.entity_id
_entity_poly.type
_entity_poly.pdbx_seq_one_letter_code
_entity_poly.pdbx_strand_id
1 'polypeptide(L)'
;GRPAAANAARERSRVQTLRHAFLELQKTLPSVPPNTKLSKLDVLLLATTYIAHLTRSLQDEEESPGEGLGTLRGDGYLHPVKV
;
A
#
# COMPACT_ATOMS: atom_id res chain seq x y z
N GLY A 1 -7.04 6.66 -40.63
CA GLY A 1 -6.31 5.95 -39.55
C GLY A 1 -7.32 5.38 -38.57
N ARG A 2 -7.17 4.11 -38.18
CA ARG A 2 -8.22 3.37 -37.45
C ARG A 2 -8.35 3.91 -36.01
N PRO A 3 -9.51 4.45 -35.59
CA PRO A 3 -9.73 5.00 -34.24
C PRO A 3 -9.43 3.99 -33.11
N ALA A 4 -9.52 2.69 -33.40
CA ALA A 4 -9.12 1.62 -32.51
C ALA A 4 -7.63 1.68 -32.10
N ALA A 5 -6.72 2.05 -33.02
CA ALA A 5 -5.29 2.15 -32.71
C ALA A 5 -4.99 3.32 -31.75
N ALA A 6 -5.66 4.45 -31.95
CA ALA A 6 -5.56 5.60 -31.06
C ALA A 6 -6.14 5.31 -29.67
N ASN A 7 -7.25 4.57 -29.59
CA ASN A 7 -7.82 4.14 -28.31
C ASN A 7 -6.87 3.18 -27.57
N ALA A 8 -6.31 2.19 -28.27
CA ALA A 8 -5.35 1.25 -27.70
C ALA A 8 -4.08 1.94 -27.19
N ALA A 9 -3.61 3.00 -27.87
CA ALA A 9 -2.47 3.79 -27.42
C ALA A 9 -2.78 4.57 -26.13
N ARG A 10 -3.96 5.20 -26.07
CA ARG A 10 -4.41 5.91 -24.86
C ARG A 10 -4.55 4.98 -23.67
N GLU A 11 -5.15 3.81 -23.85
CA GLU A 11 -5.34 2.87 -22.74
C GLU A 11 -4.01 2.31 -22.22
N ARG A 12 -3.04 2.05 -23.12
CA ARG A 12 -1.68 1.70 -22.72
C ARG A 12 -1.02 2.79 -21.87
N SER A 13 -1.14 4.06 -22.28
CA SER A 13 -0.62 5.18 -21.49
C SER A 13 -1.29 5.26 -20.12
N ARG A 14 -2.62 5.10 -20.05
CA ARG A 14 -3.37 5.12 -18.79
C ARG A 14 -2.90 4.02 -17.83
N VAL A 15 -2.77 2.79 -18.34
CA VAL A 15 -2.28 1.65 -17.56
C VAL A 15 -0.84 1.85 -17.09
N GLN A 16 0.03 2.44 -17.92
CA GLN A 16 1.40 2.75 -17.53
C GLN A 16 1.45 3.79 -16.41
N THR A 17 0.65 4.86 -16.51
CA THR A 17 0.52 5.86 -15.44
C THR A 17 0.06 5.24 -14.13
N LEU A 18 -0.97 4.38 -14.17
CA LEU A 18 -1.45 3.66 -12.98
C LEU A 18 -0.37 2.76 -12.39
N ARG A 19 0.38 2.04 -13.24
CA ARG A 19 1.49 1.20 -12.77
C ARG A 19 2.56 2.01 -12.07
N HIS A 20 2.94 3.17 -12.61
CA HIS A 20 3.89 4.05 -11.95
C HIS A 20 3.36 4.55 -10.59
N ALA A 21 2.10 4.96 -10.51
CA ALA A 21 1.50 5.37 -9.23
C ALA A 21 1.53 4.26 -8.17
N PHE A 22 1.26 3.00 -8.55
CA PHE A 22 1.38 1.86 -7.63
C PHE A 22 2.82 1.62 -7.15
N LEU A 23 3.81 1.80 -8.02
CA LEU A 23 5.22 1.67 -7.64
C LEU A 23 5.65 2.79 -6.70
N GLU A 24 5.21 4.02 -6.94
CA GLU A 24 5.47 5.14 -6.01
C GLU A 24 4.80 4.93 -4.66
N LEU A 25 3.54 4.49 -4.64
CA LEU A 25 2.84 4.14 -3.40
C LEU A 25 3.57 3.03 -2.63
N GLN A 26 4.08 2.01 -3.32
CA GLN A 26 4.85 0.96 -2.67
C GLN A 26 6.14 1.48 -2.03
N LYS A 27 6.83 2.44 -2.68
CA LYS A 27 8.06 3.03 -2.14
C LYS A 27 7.85 3.80 -0.84
N THR A 28 6.63 4.29 -0.58
CA THR A 28 6.31 4.99 0.66
C THR A 28 6.00 4.04 1.82
N LEU A 29 5.87 2.73 1.57
CA LEU A 29 5.56 1.76 2.61
C LEU A 29 6.81 1.43 3.45
N PRO A 30 6.72 1.44 4.78
CA PRO A 30 7.83 1.05 5.63
C PRO A 30 8.13 -0.44 5.50
N SER A 31 9.38 -0.83 5.71
CA SER A 31 9.81 -2.23 5.82
C SER A 31 9.54 -3.12 4.60
N VAL A 32 9.28 -2.52 3.43
CA VAL A 32 9.22 -3.24 2.15
C VAL A 32 10.58 -3.12 1.46
N PRO A 33 11.37 -4.20 1.34
CA PRO A 33 12.66 -4.16 0.66
C PRO A 33 12.52 -3.64 -0.79
N PRO A 34 13.51 -2.86 -1.29
CA PRO A 34 13.54 -2.48 -2.69
C PRO A 34 13.59 -3.77 -3.53
N ASN A 35 12.72 -3.86 -4.54
CA ASN A 35 12.51 -5.02 -5.42
C ASN A 35 11.54 -6.11 -4.91
N THR A 36 10.89 -5.91 -3.76
CA THR A 36 9.77 -6.78 -3.36
C THR A 36 8.63 -6.64 -4.37
N LYS A 37 8.08 -7.77 -4.85
CA LYS A 37 6.89 -7.76 -5.70
C LYS A 37 5.66 -7.91 -4.80
N LEU A 38 4.93 -6.83 -4.60
CA LEU A 38 3.64 -6.85 -3.92
C LEU A 38 2.51 -6.95 -4.94
N SER A 39 1.42 -7.63 -4.57
CA SER A 39 0.19 -7.55 -5.36
C SER A 39 -0.44 -6.17 -5.21
N LYS A 40 -1.31 -5.78 -6.14
CA LYS A 40 -2.06 -4.50 -6.03
C LYS A 40 -2.88 -4.43 -4.74
N LEU A 41 -3.44 -5.57 -4.31
CA LEU A 41 -4.22 -5.63 -3.08
C LEU A 41 -3.32 -5.41 -1.86
N ASP A 42 -2.17 -6.07 -1.80
CA ASP A 42 -1.23 -5.92 -0.67
C ASP A 42 -0.72 -4.48 -0.55
N VAL A 43 -0.38 -3.84 -1.67
CA VAL A 43 0.02 -2.42 -1.68
C VAL A 43 -1.07 -1.53 -1.07
N LEU A 44 -2.34 -1.75 -1.44
CA LEU A 44 -3.45 -0.97 -0.92
C LEU A 44 -3.72 -1.24 0.57
N LEU A 45 -3.64 -2.50 0.99
CA LEU A 45 -3.84 -2.89 2.39
C LEU A 45 -2.73 -2.30 3.27
N LEU A 46 -1.47 -2.49 2.90
CA LEU A 46 -0.33 -1.94 3.62
C LEU A 46 -0.35 -0.41 3.68
N ALA A 47 -0.73 0.26 2.57
CA ALA A 47 -0.87 1.72 2.56
C ALA A 47 -1.95 2.17 3.54
N THR A 48 -3.10 1.50 3.56
CA THR A 48 -4.21 1.82 4.47
C THR A 48 -3.80 1.62 5.92
N THR A 49 -3.15 0.49 6.23
CA THR A 49 -2.61 0.22 7.57
C THR A 49 -1.58 1.26 7.99
N TYR A 50 -0.70 1.68 7.06
CA TYR A 50 0.33 2.67 7.38
C TYR A 50 -0.25 4.07 7.61
N ILE A 51 -1.25 4.50 6.82
CA ILE A 51 -1.99 5.74 7.07
C ILE A 51 -2.65 5.71 8.46
N ALA A 52 -3.29 4.59 8.82
CA ALA A 52 -3.92 4.43 10.14
C ALA A 52 -2.88 4.51 11.27
N HIS A 53 -1.73 3.86 11.10
CA HIS A 53 -0.63 3.93 12.05
C HIS A 53 -0.15 5.37 12.24
N LEU A 54 0.19 6.08 11.14
CA LEU A 54 0.64 7.47 11.22
C LEU A 54 -0.41 8.40 11.84
N THR A 55 -1.68 8.21 11.51
CA THR A 55 -2.80 8.97 12.10
C THR A 55 -2.84 8.80 13.62
N ARG A 56 -2.75 7.55 14.11
CA ARG A 56 -2.72 7.28 15.54
C ARG A 56 -1.46 7.83 16.20
N SER A 57 -0.29 7.64 15.61
CA SER A 57 0.96 8.19 16.17
C SER A 57 0.91 9.70 16.33
N LEU A 58 0.32 10.43 15.38
CA LEU A 58 0.16 11.88 15.48
C LEU A 58 -0.87 12.30 16.55
N GLN A 59 -1.85 11.45 16.85
CA GLN A 59 -2.83 11.68 17.93
C GLN A 59 -2.23 11.37 19.30
N ASP A 60 -1.49 10.26 19.41
CA ASP A 60 -0.83 9.82 20.65
C ASP A 60 0.31 10.79 21.06
N GLU A 61 0.94 11.50 20.11
CA GLU A 61 1.92 12.56 20.42
C GLU A 61 1.28 13.82 21.02
N GLU A 62 -0.04 14.04 20.83
CA GLU A 62 -0.78 15.09 21.56
C GLU A 62 -1.27 14.62 22.95
N GLU A 63 -1.18 13.32 23.24
CA GLU A 63 -1.69 12.69 24.46
C GLU A 63 -0.73 11.58 24.97
N SER A 64 0.35 11.95 25.66
CA SER A 64 1.31 10.98 26.24
C SER A 64 1.17 10.89 27.77
N PRO A 65 1.38 9.72 28.43
CA PRO A 65 1.30 8.32 27.95
C PRO A 65 0.43 7.43 28.87
N GLY A 66 -0.35 6.50 28.31
CA GLY A 66 -1.00 5.48 29.13
C GLY A 66 -1.76 4.41 28.34
N GLU A 67 -1.18 3.21 28.29
CA GLU A 67 -1.88 1.92 28.22
C GLU A 67 -2.87 1.68 27.05
N GLY A 68 -2.49 0.81 26.09
CA GLY A 68 -3.47 0.37 25.10
C GLY A 68 -3.02 -0.58 23.99
N LEU A 69 -2.07 -1.48 24.25
CA LEU A 69 -1.92 -2.68 23.42
C LEU A 69 -3.18 -3.55 23.59
N GLY A 70 -4.20 -3.31 22.78
CA GLY A 70 -5.43 -4.10 22.84
C GLY A 70 -6.41 -3.78 21.73
N THR A 71 -6.74 -4.82 20.95
CA THR A 71 -7.92 -4.95 20.06
C THR A 71 -7.78 -4.53 18.59
N LEU A 72 -6.95 -5.25 17.84
CA LEU A 72 -7.40 -5.79 16.54
C LEU A 72 -7.16 -7.30 16.50
N ARG A 73 -7.94 -7.97 17.35
CA ARG A 73 -8.34 -9.36 17.17
C ARG A 73 -9.21 -9.43 15.92
N GLY A 74 -8.67 -9.96 14.83
CA GLY A 74 -9.42 -10.23 13.60
C GLY A 74 -8.53 -10.72 12.46
N ASP A 75 -8.33 -12.04 12.39
CA ASP A 75 -7.84 -12.83 11.26
C ASP A 75 -6.47 -12.50 10.63
N GLY A 76 -5.44 -13.14 11.18
CA GLY A 76 -4.87 -14.30 10.49
C GLY A 76 -4.32 -14.12 9.07
N TYR A 77 -3.26 -13.32 8.89
CA TYR A 77 -2.35 -13.47 7.75
C TYR A 77 -0.89 -13.27 8.16
N LEU A 78 -0.43 -14.04 9.16
CA LEU A 78 1.00 -14.33 9.31
C LEU A 78 1.35 -15.41 8.28
N HIS A 79 1.84 -15.01 7.11
CA HIS A 79 2.47 -15.95 6.19
C HIS A 79 3.84 -16.38 6.75
N PRO A 80 4.08 -17.69 6.97
CA PRO A 80 5.42 -18.16 7.31
C PRO A 80 6.30 -18.07 6.07
N VAL A 81 7.36 -17.25 6.14
CA VAL A 81 8.50 -17.33 5.23
C VAL A 81 9.16 -18.69 5.47
N LYS A 82 8.99 -19.63 4.53
CA LYS A 82 9.75 -20.89 4.55
C LYS A 82 11.19 -20.61 4.13
N VAL A 83 12.12 -21.03 4.99
CA VAL A 83 13.53 -21.31 4.67
C VAL A 83 13.59 -22.59 3.84
#